data_AF-A0A1L8PE92-F1
#
_entry.id   AF-A0A1L8PE92-F1
#
_cell.length_a   1.000
_cell.length_b   1.000
_cell.length_c   1.000
_cell.angle_alpha   90.00
_cell.angle_beta   90.00
_cell.angle_gamma   90.00
#
_symmetry.space_group_name_H-M   'P 1'
#
loop_
_entity.id
_entity.type
_entity.pdbx_description
1 polymer ?
#
loop_
_entity_poly.entity_id
_entity_poly.type
_entity_poly.pdbx_seq_one_letter_code
_entity_poly.pdbx_strand_id
1 'polypeptide(L)'
;MFPWLFKFAAKSGKIKKFNVPVYDYLSQLTDNQSLIDIISQHFFQKTPASFALSYFSLYLDYEYPVKGTLDLAENLKEYIIKSEGVINTCTEIKKIDSNNKSLLDQNNQYYEYDQLIWAADTNQLYKVIELETINDNKIKQEIEGQKKILRGKRAGDSIYSLYLAVDLDKHYIQKISSGHFFYTPDKTGQSKIFKKLKTVSQATKKKFCLDE
;
A
#
# COMPACT_ATOMS: atom_id res chain seq x y z
N MET A 1 -12.03 -23.67 18.39
CA MET A 1 -11.32 -23.10 17.22
C MET A 1 -12.23 -22.75 16.03
N PHE A 2 -13.40 -23.39 15.85
CA PHE A 2 -14.28 -23.19 14.68
C PHE A 2 -15.33 -22.05 14.68
N PRO A 3 -15.82 -21.48 15.82
CA PRO A 3 -16.88 -20.46 15.77
C PRO A 3 -16.49 -19.16 15.05
N TRP A 4 -15.20 -18.81 15.08
CA TRP A 4 -14.66 -17.61 14.43
C TRP A 4 -14.64 -17.74 12.91
N LEU A 5 -14.32 -18.92 12.37
CA LEU A 5 -14.35 -19.20 10.92
C LEU A 5 -15.75 -19.05 10.32
N PHE A 6 -16.79 -19.53 11.02
CA PHE A 6 -18.18 -19.35 10.55
C PHE A 6 -18.64 -17.89 10.62
N LYS A 7 -18.29 -17.16 11.68
CA LYS A 7 -18.55 -15.71 11.78
C LYS A 7 -17.79 -14.93 10.72
N PHE A 8 -16.55 -15.33 10.40
CA PHE A 8 -15.73 -14.74 9.34
C PHE A 8 -16.37 -15.00 7.97
N ALA A 9 -16.71 -16.25 7.63
CA ALA A 9 -17.33 -16.61 6.36
C ALA A 9 -18.66 -15.88 6.10
N ALA A 10 -19.52 -15.76 7.12
CA ALA A 10 -20.77 -15.01 7.03
C ALA A 10 -20.54 -13.50 6.80
N LYS A 11 -19.49 -12.92 7.38
CA LYS A 11 -19.06 -11.53 7.13
C LYS A 11 -18.40 -11.37 5.75
N SER A 12 -17.62 -12.35 5.29
CA SER A 12 -16.98 -12.37 3.96
C SER A 12 -17.99 -12.32 2.81
N GLY A 13 -19.16 -12.94 2.96
CA GLY A 13 -20.25 -12.84 1.98
C GLY A 13 -20.80 -11.41 1.84
N LYS A 14 -20.85 -10.64 2.94
CA LYS A 14 -21.25 -9.21 2.91
C LYS A 14 -20.15 -8.33 2.32
N ILE A 15 -18.87 -8.65 2.52
CA ILE A 15 -17.73 -7.90 1.96
C ILE A 15 -17.80 -7.81 0.42
N LYS A 16 -18.27 -8.87 -0.26
CA LYS A 16 -18.49 -8.85 -1.72
C LYS A 16 -19.46 -7.76 -2.19
N LYS A 17 -20.43 -7.34 -1.35
CA LYS A 17 -21.39 -6.27 -1.67
C LYS A 17 -20.80 -4.85 -1.56
N PHE A 18 -19.61 -4.70 -0.97
CA PHE A 18 -18.94 -3.41 -0.74
C PHE A 18 -17.61 -3.29 -1.50
N ASN A 19 -17.48 -4.00 -2.62
CA ASN A 19 -16.31 -3.92 -3.50
C ASN A 19 -16.37 -2.73 -4.47
N VAL A 20 -17.44 -1.94 -4.44
CA VAL A 20 -17.48 -0.66 -5.15
C VAL A 20 -16.63 0.38 -4.42
N PRO A 21 -16.10 1.39 -5.12
CA PRO A 21 -15.44 2.51 -4.48
C PRO A 21 -16.28 3.19 -3.39
N VAL A 22 -15.63 3.67 -2.34
CA VAL A 22 -16.30 4.32 -1.20
C VAL A 22 -17.16 5.52 -1.63
N TYR A 23 -16.72 6.33 -2.60
CA TYR A 23 -17.49 7.47 -3.10
C TYR A 23 -18.78 7.03 -3.82
N ASP A 24 -18.70 5.97 -4.65
CA ASP A 24 -19.87 5.41 -5.34
C ASP A 24 -20.88 4.88 -4.33
N TYR A 25 -20.40 4.21 -3.28
CA TYR A 25 -21.27 3.74 -2.20
C TYR A 25 -21.96 4.87 -1.44
N LEU A 26 -21.21 5.91 -1.03
CA LEU A 26 -21.76 7.05 -0.28
C LEU A 26 -22.77 7.85 -1.11
N SER A 27 -22.56 7.96 -2.43
CA SER A 27 -23.50 8.65 -3.34
C SER A 27 -24.88 7.99 -3.42
N GLN A 28 -24.99 6.71 -3.07
CA GLN A 28 -26.28 6.00 -2.98
C GLN A 28 -27.03 6.31 -1.67
N LEU A 29 -26.36 6.92 -0.69
CA LEU A 29 -26.91 7.22 0.63
C LEU A 29 -27.25 8.70 0.82
N THR A 30 -26.60 9.60 0.09
CA THR A 30 -26.79 11.04 0.21
C THR A 30 -26.38 11.76 -1.07
N ASP A 31 -27.07 12.84 -1.39
CA ASP A 31 -26.69 13.77 -2.47
C ASP A 31 -25.75 14.90 -1.99
N ASN A 32 -25.39 14.93 -0.70
CA ASN A 32 -24.51 15.96 -0.15
C ASN A 32 -23.05 15.68 -0.53
N GLN A 33 -22.59 16.29 -1.63
CA GLN A 33 -21.22 16.13 -2.11
C GLN A 33 -20.16 16.50 -1.07
N SER A 34 -20.40 17.54 -0.25
CA SER A 34 -19.46 17.94 0.79
C SER A 34 -19.27 16.84 1.83
N LEU A 35 -20.36 16.20 2.25
CA LEU A 35 -20.30 15.07 3.19
C LEU A 35 -19.58 13.87 2.57
N ILE A 36 -19.87 13.54 1.30
CA ILE A 36 -19.18 12.47 0.58
C ILE A 36 -17.67 12.74 0.52
N ASP A 37 -17.28 13.96 0.19
CA ASP A 37 -15.88 14.34 0.05
C ASP A 37 -15.13 14.29 1.38
N ILE A 38 -15.72 14.84 2.45
CA ILE A 38 -15.15 14.79 3.80
C ILE A 38 -14.86 13.35 4.22
N ILE A 39 -15.75 12.39 3.92
CA ILE A 39 -15.51 10.99 4.29
C ILE A 39 -14.46 10.36 3.35
N SER A 40 -14.63 10.52 2.04
CA SER A 40 -13.89 9.73 1.04
C SER A 40 -12.47 10.21 0.77
N GLN A 41 -12.15 11.49 0.98
CA GLN A 41 -10.85 12.08 0.62
C GLN A 41 -9.67 11.53 1.44
N HIS A 42 -9.94 10.86 2.55
CA HIS A 42 -8.94 10.23 3.42
C HIS A 42 -8.46 8.87 2.88
N PHE A 43 -9.09 8.37 1.83
CA PHE A 43 -8.79 7.09 1.21
C PHE A 43 -8.27 7.29 -0.22
N PHE A 44 -7.44 6.35 -0.67
CA PHE A 44 -6.96 6.36 -2.05
C PHE A 44 -8.10 6.22 -3.05
N GLN A 45 -7.86 6.67 -4.28
CA GLN A 45 -8.86 6.57 -5.34
C GLN A 45 -9.28 5.11 -5.56
N LYS A 46 -10.59 4.91 -5.71
CA LYS A 46 -11.20 3.58 -5.90
C LYS A 46 -10.99 2.60 -4.74
N THR A 47 -10.61 3.09 -3.55
CA THR A 47 -10.61 2.27 -2.33
C THR A 47 -11.99 1.64 -2.14
N PRO A 48 -12.08 0.31 -1.98
CA PRO A 48 -13.35 -0.37 -1.74
C PRO A 48 -14.05 0.16 -0.49
N ALA A 49 -15.38 0.31 -0.55
CA ALA A 49 -16.19 0.77 0.56
C ALA A 49 -16.04 -0.14 1.80
N SER A 50 -15.88 -1.45 1.61
CA SER A 50 -15.61 -2.40 2.70
C SER A 50 -14.39 -2.01 3.52
N PHE A 51 -13.29 -1.69 2.82
CA PHE A 51 -12.05 -1.28 3.46
C PHE A 51 -12.20 0.07 4.14
N ALA A 52 -12.65 1.09 3.41
CA ALA A 52 -12.77 2.45 3.91
C ALA A 52 -13.68 2.55 5.14
N LEU A 53 -14.84 1.89 5.11
CA LEU A 53 -15.79 1.94 6.22
C LEU A 53 -15.32 1.10 7.41
N SER A 54 -14.62 -0.02 7.17
CA SER A 54 -14.00 -0.78 8.26
C SER A 54 -12.91 0.00 8.97
N TYR A 55 -12.20 0.88 8.25
CA TYR A 55 -11.14 1.71 8.81
C TYR A 55 -11.65 2.58 9.95
N PHE A 56 -12.83 3.17 9.84
CA PHE A 56 -13.42 3.98 10.93
C PHE A 56 -13.71 3.16 12.20
N SER A 57 -13.97 1.85 12.07
CA SER A 57 -14.13 0.99 13.25
C SER A 57 -12.81 0.65 13.94
N LEU A 58 -11.70 0.62 13.19
CA LEU A 58 -10.35 0.32 13.68
C LEU A 58 -9.57 1.59 14.07
N TYR A 59 -10.03 2.74 13.60
CA TYR A 59 -9.36 4.03 13.70
C TYR A 59 -8.99 4.40 15.14
N LEU A 60 -9.90 4.09 16.07
CA LEU A 60 -9.76 4.44 17.48
C LEU A 60 -8.73 3.58 18.23
N ASP A 61 -8.28 2.47 17.63
CA ASP A 61 -7.37 1.51 18.24
C ASP A 61 -5.92 1.67 17.74
N TYR A 62 -5.58 2.82 17.15
CA TYR A 62 -4.23 3.09 16.64
C TYR A 62 -3.26 3.47 17.76
N GLU A 63 -2.21 2.65 17.91
CA GLU A 63 -1.11 2.88 18.83
C GLU A 63 0.18 3.16 18.04
N TYR A 64 0.97 4.12 18.50
CA TYR A 64 2.26 4.47 17.89
C TYR A 64 3.42 3.99 18.76
N PRO A 65 4.39 3.24 18.20
CA PRO A 65 5.57 2.85 18.94
C PRO A 65 6.34 4.09 19.42
N VAL A 66 6.69 4.13 20.71
CA VAL A 66 7.38 5.28 21.35
C VAL A 66 8.68 5.65 20.62
N LYS A 67 9.40 4.66 20.10
CA LYS A 67 10.66 4.86 19.35
C LYS A 67 10.45 4.96 17.83
N GLY A 68 9.20 5.10 17.39
CA GLY A 68 8.81 5.06 15.99
C GLY A 68 8.84 3.65 15.41
N THR A 69 8.37 3.52 14.17
CA THR A 69 8.25 2.23 13.48
C THR A 69 9.59 1.63 13.07
N LEU A 70 10.65 2.45 12.97
CA LEU A 70 12.00 1.99 12.60
C LEU A 70 12.61 1.07 13.66
N ASP A 71 12.29 1.27 14.93
CA ASP A 71 12.86 0.49 16.05
C ASP A 71 12.59 -1.01 15.90
N LEU A 72 11.41 -1.39 15.40
CA LEU A 72 11.10 -2.81 15.14
C LEU A 72 12.02 -3.41 14.07
N ALA A 73 12.25 -2.69 12.98
CA ALA A 73 13.12 -3.14 11.90
C ALA A 73 14.58 -3.26 12.36
N GLU A 74 15.04 -2.32 13.18
CA GLU A 74 16.38 -2.34 13.78
C GLU A 74 16.57 -3.53 14.74
N ASN A 75 15.60 -3.77 15.62
CA ASN A 75 15.64 -4.94 16.52
C ASN A 75 15.63 -6.26 15.74
N LEU A 76 14.86 -6.36 14.65
CA LEU A 76 14.85 -7.55 13.80
C LEU A 76 16.20 -7.74 13.08
N LYS A 77 16.80 -6.67 12.57
CA LYS A 77 18.14 -6.68 11.97
C LYS A 77 19.19 -7.20 12.97
N GLU A 78 19.18 -6.68 14.19
CA GLU A 78 20.08 -7.15 15.25
C GLU A 78 19.88 -8.62 15.57
N TYR A 79 18.62 -9.07 15.68
CA TYR A 79 18.30 -10.46 15.96
C TYR A 79 18.83 -11.40 14.87
N ILE A 80 18.66 -11.04 13.59
CA ILE A 80 19.18 -11.81 12.46
C ILE A 80 20.70 -11.94 12.54
N ILE A 81 21.41 -10.83 12.77
CA ILE A 81 22.88 -10.82 12.85
C ILE A 81 23.37 -11.65 14.06
N LYS A 82 22.73 -11.51 15.23
CA LYS A 82 23.03 -12.31 16.43
C LYS A 82 22.77 -13.80 16.23
N SER A 83 21.87 -14.15 15.31
CA SER A 83 21.56 -15.53 14.92
C SER A 83 22.40 -16.01 13.73
N GLU A 84 23.55 -15.38 13.46
CA GLU A 84 24.48 -15.69 12.37
C GLU A 84 23.90 -15.49 10.95
N GLY A 85 22.76 -14.80 10.85
CA GLY A 85 22.18 -14.43 9.56
C GLY A 85 22.95 -13.32 8.87
N VAL A 86 22.99 -13.36 7.54
CA VAL A 86 23.69 -12.38 6.70
C VAL A 86 22.68 -11.40 6.09
N ILE A 87 22.98 -10.10 6.18
CA ILE A 87 22.19 -9.04 5.56
C ILE A 87 23.06 -8.31 4.54
N ASN A 88 22.75 -8.50 3.27
CA ASN A 88 23.40 -7.80 2.17
C ASN A 88 22.55 -6.58 1.77
N THR A 89 23.06 -5.38 2.04
CA THR A 89 22.46 -4.13 1.57
C THR A 89 23.01 -3.75 0.21
N CYS A 90 22.32 -2.84 -0.50
CA CYS A 90 22.70 -2.46 -1.85
C CYS A 90 22.79 -3.66 -2.81
N THR A 91 21.98 -4.69 -2.60
CA THR A 91 21.89 -5.89 -3.44
C THR A 91 20.52 -5.95 -4.09
N GLU A 92 20.48 -5.75 -5.40
CA GLU A 92 19.27 -5.83 -6.20
C GLU A 92 19.29 -7.13 -7.01
N ILE A 93 18.34 -8.02 -6.75
CA ILE A 93 18.21 -9.27 -7.51
C ILE A 93 17.71 -8.95 -8.94
N LYS A 94 18.50 -9.35 -9.93
CA LYS A 94 18.23 -9.15 -11.36
C LYS A 94 17.77 -10.40 -12.08
N LYS A 95 18.10 -11.59 -11.57
CA LYS A 95 17.70 -12.87 -12.18
C LYS A 95 17.39 -13.91 -11.12
N ILE A 96 16.41 -14.74 -11.43
CA ILE A 96 16.00 -15.88 -10.62
C ILE A 96 15.89 -17.10 -11.53
N ASP A 97 16.70 -18.11 -11.23
CA ASP A 97 16.56 -19.44 -11.81
C ASP A 97 15.83 -20.32 -10.80
N SER A 98 14.54 -20.55 -11.04
CA SER A 98 13.71 -21.36 -10.15
C SER A 98 14.03 -22.85 -10.21
N ASN A 99 14.64 -23.34 -11.29
CA ASN A 99 14.97 -24.76 -11.43
C ASN A 99 16.23 -25.10 -10.64
N ASN A 100 17.28 -24.29 -10.82
CA ASN A 100 18.55 -24.48 -10.11
C ASN A 100 18.54 -23.85 -8.72
N LYS A 101 17.42 -23.22 -8.33
CA LYS A 101 17.24 -22.50 -7.07
C LYS A 101 18.36 -21.50 -6.78
N SER A 102 18.58 -20.61 -7.74
CA SER A 102 19.64 -19.62 -7.63
C SER A 102 19.20 -18.23 -8.06
N LEU A 103 19.98 -17.24 -7.61
CA LEU A 103 19.75 -15.82 -7.83
C LEU A 103 21.04 -15.19 -8.36
N LEU A 104 20.89 -14.17 -9.21
CA LEU A 104 21.97 -13.25 -9.55
C LEU A 104 21.58 -11.82 -9.18
N ASP A 105 22.50 -11.11 -8.53
CA ASP A 105 22.33 -9.68 -8.25
C ASP A 105 22.75 -8.79 -9.43
N GLN A 106 22.74 -7.48 -9.23
CA GLN A 106 23.12 -6.49 -10.23
C GLN A 106 24.61 -6.52 -10.63
N ASN A 107 25.46 -7.19 -9.83
CA ASN A 107 26.88 -7.36 -10.08
C ASN A 107 27.21 -8.77 -10.61
N ASN A 108 26.20 -9.59 -10.92
CA ASN A 108 26.31 -11.01 -11.26
C ASN A 108 26.89 -11.88 -10.13
N GLN A 109 26.78 -11.43 -8.87
CA GLN A 109 27.07 -12.28 -7.73
C GLN A 109 26.00 -13.37 -7.65
N TYR A 110 26.46 -14.61 -7.45
CA TYR A 110 25.62 -15.81 -7.43
C TYR A 110 25.25 -16.21 -6.00
N TYR A 111 24.00 -16.60 -5.82
CA TYR A 111 23.44 -17.08 -4.55
C TYR A 111 22.58 -18.31 -4.78
N GLU A 112 22.74 -19.34 -3.95
CA GLU A 112 21.88 -20.53 -3.94
C GLU A 112 20.93 -20.49 -2.76
N TYR A 113 19.76 -21.11 -2.92
CA TYR A 113 18.78 -21.22 -1.85
C TYR A 113 18.07 -22.57 -1.85
N ASP A 114 17.66 -23.02 -0.67
CA ASP A 114 16.69 -24.12 -0.56
C ASP A 114 15.25 -23.63 -0.67
N GLN A 115 14.99 -22.47 -0.02
CA GLN A 115 13.72 -21.77 0.02
C GLN A 115 13.92 -20.28 -0.21
N LEU A 116 13.10 -19.70 -1.09
CA LEU A 116 13.09 -18.27 -1.37
C LEU A 116 11.85 -17.63 -0.73
N ILE A 117 12.06 -16.69 0.19
CA ILE A 117 11.01 -15.82 0.71
C ILE A 117 11.11 -14.46 0.00
N TRP A 118 10.18 -14.18 -0.91
CA TRP A 118 10.13 -12.91 -1.63
C TRP A 118 9.26 -11.89 -0.88
N ALA A 119 9.90 -10.98 -0.14
CA ALA A 119 9.26 -9.89 0.58
C ALA A 119 9.50 -8.52 -0.07
N ALA A 120 9.56 -8.47 -1.42
CA ALA A 120 9.85 -7.27 -2.20
C ALA A 120 8.79 -7.04 -3.30
N ASP A 121 9.09 -6.14 -4.25
CA ASP A 121 8.18 -5.81 -5.36
C ASP A 121 7.78 -7.06 -6.16
N THR A 122 6.50 -7.42 -6.12
CA THR A 122 5.94 -8.57 -6.84
C THR A 122 6.05 -8.41 -8.36
N ASN A 123 5.96 -7.19 -8.89
CA ASN A 123 6.20 -6.95 -10.31
C ASN A 123 7.64 -7.31 -10.68
N GLN A 124 8.60 -6.96 -9.81
CA GLN A 124 10.00 -7.29 -10.02
C GLN A 124 10.22 -8.80 -10.00
N LEU A 125 9.67 -9.52 -9.00
CA LEU A 125 9.76 -11.00 -8.92
C LEU A 125 9.47 -11.65 -10.27
N TYR A 126 8.30 -11.38 -10.83
CA TYR A 126 7.90 -12.03 -12.07
C TYR A 126 8.77 -11.57 -13.25
N LYS A 127 9.24 -10.32 -13.30
CA LYS A 127 10.13 -9.84 -14.37
C LYS A 127 11.47 -10.54 -14.39
N VAL A 128 12.05 -10.84 -13.23
CA VAL A 128 13.41 -11.40 -13.11
C VAL A 128 13.48 -12.92 -13.18
N ILE A 129 12.35 -13.62 -13.15
CA ILE A 129 12.31 -15.07 -13.37
C ILE A 129 12.62 -15.39 -14.83
N GLU A 130 13.66 -16.21 -15.04
CA GLU A 130 14.11 -16.66 -16.35
C GLU A 130 13.21 -17.80 -16.87
N LEU A 131 12.21 -17.44 -17.68
CA LEU A 131 11.25 -18.42 -18.23
C LEU A 131 11.92 -19.53 -19.06
N GLU A 132 13.06 -19.23 -19.68
CA GLU A 132 13.78 -20.18 -20.51
C GLU A 132 14.38 -21.32 -19.71
N THR A 133 14.73 -21.09 -18.43
CA THR A 133 15.32 -22.15 -17.59
C THR A 133 14.26 -23.11 -17.08
N ILE A 134 12.98 -22.73 -17.03
CA ILE A 134 11.89 -23.56 -16.53
C ILE A 134 11.61 -24.71 -17.49
N ASN A 135 11.51 -25.95 -17.01
CA ASN A 135 11.20 -27.10 -17.87
C ASN A 135 9.70 -27.42 -17.91
N ASP A 136 8.96 -27.07 -16.85
CA ASP A 136 7.54 -27.34 -16.74
C ASP A 136 6.70 -26.28 -17.47
N ASN A 137 6.02 -26.68 -18.54
CA ASN A 137 5.17 -25.81 -19.35
C ASN A 137 3.99 -25.21 -18.56
N LYS A 138 3.45 -25.93 -17.57
CA LYS A 138 2.35 -25.41 -16.74
C LYS A 138 2.86 -24.26 -15.88
N ILE A 139 4.03 -24.42 -15.26
CA ILE A 139 4.65 -23.36 -14.44
C ILE A 139 4.97 -22.14 -15.31
N LYS A 140 5.50 -22.33 -16.53
CA LYS A 140 5.72 -21.22 -17.47
C LYS A 140 4.42 -20.44 -17.74
N GLN A 141 3.34 -21.15 -18.06
CA GLN A 141 2.04 -20.54 -18.35
C GLN A 141 1.48 -19.77 -17.14
N GLU A 142 1.63 -20.30 -15.93
CA GLU A 142 1.20 -19.62 -14.70
C GLU A 142 2.00 -18.32 -14.49
N ILE A 143 3.32 -18.35 -14.64
CA ILE A 143 4.19 -17.17 -14.52
C ILE A 143 3.86 -16.13 -15.59
N GLU A 144 3.66 -16.55 -16.84
CA GLU A 144 3.22 -15.65 -17.91
C GLU A 144 1.84 -15.03 -17.62
N GLY A 145 0.92 -15.82 -17.06
CA GLY A 145 -0.38 -15.33 -16.61
C GLY A 145 -0.24 -14.21 -15.58
N GLN A 146 0.63 -14.41 -14.57
CA GLN A 146 0.91 -13.38 -13.56
C GLN A 146 1.57 -12.14 -14.16
N LYS A 147 2.55 -12.30 -15.06
CA LYS A 147 3.15 -11.18 -15.82
C LYS A 147 2.08 -10.37 -16.56
N LYS A 148 1.11 -11.02 -17.20
CA LYS A 148 0.00 -10.35 -17.90
C LYS A 148 -0.92 -9.60 -16.94
N ILE A 149 -1.26 -10.18 -15.78
CA ILE A 149 -2.09 -9.54 -14.75
C ILE A 149 -1.42 -8.28 -14.20
N LEU A 150 -0.11 -8.35 -13.96
CA LEU A 150 0.66 -7.27 -13.34
C LEU A 150 1.08 -6.19 -14.34
N ARG A 151 1.03 -6.46 -15.64
CA ARG A 151 1.38 -5.50 -16.70
C ARG A 151 0.56 -4.23 -16.59
N GLY A 152 1.26 -3.09 -16.51
CA GLY A 152 0.63 -1.77 -16.41
C GLY A 152 -0.01 -1.47 -15.04
N LYS A 153 0.06 -2.41 -14.08
CA LYS A 153 -0.25 -2.10 -12.68
C LYS A 153 0.85 -1.20 -12.14
N ARG A 154 0.46 -0.16 -11.42
CA ARG A 154 1.37 0.73 -10.70
C ARG A 154 1.44 0.27 -9.24
N ALA A 155 2.57 0.53 -8.61
CA ALA A 155 2.72 0.38 -7.16
C ALA A 155 1.82 1.39 -6.42
N GLY A 156 1.98 1.48 -5.10
CA GLY A 156 1.16 2.32 -4.22
C GLY A 156 0.98 3.76 -4.70
N ASP A 157 -0.11 4.38 -4.24
CA ASP A 157 -0.41 5.78 -4.50
C ASP A 157 0.61 6.71 -3.84
N SER A 158 0.73 7.91 -4.39
CA SER A 158 1.64 8.93 -3.85
C SER A 158 1.03 9.59 -2.62
N ILE A 159 1.84 9.76 -1.57
CA ILE A 159 1.50 10.49 -0.35
C ILE A 159 2.45 11.69 -0.24
N TYR A 160 1.91 12.83 0.16
CA TYR A 160 2.71 13.99 0.58
C TYR A 160 2.64 14.10 2.09
N SER A 161 3.79 14.00 2.77
CA SER A 161 3.90 14.11 4.22
C SER A 161 4.63 15.39 4.59
N LEU A 162 4.06 16.17 5.51
CA LEU A 162 4.66 17.38 6.06
C LEU A 162 4.95 17.19 7.55
N TYR A 163 6.20 17.38 7.95
CA TYR A 163 6.64 17.32 9.34
C TYR A 163 6.98 18.74 9.79
N LEU A 164 6.36 19.18 10.89
CA LEU A 164 6.52 20.52 11.42
C LEU A 164 7.10 20.45 12.83
N ALA A 165 8.20 21.16 13.05
CA ALA A 165 8.64 21.53 14.39
C ALA A 165 8.01 22.89 14.71
N VAL A 166 7.25 22.95 15.80
CA VAL A 166 6.53 24.16 16.20
C VAL A 166 6.95 24.56 17.61
N ASP A 167 7.09 25.86 17.83
CA ASP A 167 7.34 26.44 19.16
C ASP A 167 6.00 26.76 19.84
N LEU A 168 5.20 25.71 20.06
CA LEU A 168 3.89 25.79 20.70
C LEU A 168 3.86 24.90 21.93
N ASP A 169 3.14 25.36 22.96
CA ASP A 169 2.97 24.60 24.18
C ASP A 169 2.28 23.25 23.94
N LYS A 170 2.78 22.20 24.59
CA LYS A 170 2.28 20.83 24.43
C LYS A 170 0.81 20.71 24.85
N HIS A 171 0.41 21.36 25.94
CA HIS A 171 -0.96 21.30 26.44
C HIS A 171 -1.93 22.00 25.47
N TYR A 172 -1.50 23.06 24.80
CA TYR A 172 -2.27 23.66 23.71
C TYR A 172 -2.57 22.66 22.58
N ILE A 173 -1.55 21.96 22.08
CA ILE A 173 -1.71 20.97 20.99
C ILE A 173 -2.63 19.81 21.41
N GLN A 174 -2.46 19.31 22.64
CA GLN A 174 -3.30 18.23 23.18
C GLN A 174 -4.78 18.62 23.33
N LYS A 175 -5.09 19.92 23.45
CA LYS A 175 -6.47 20.42 23.50
C LYS A 175 -7.16 20.42 22.14
N ILE A 176 -6.40 20.58 21.05
CA ILE A 176 -6.93 20.75 19.69
C ILE A 176 -6.70 19.53 18.79
N SER A 177 -5.94 18.53 19.24
CA SER A 177 -5.57 17.35 18.45
C SER A 177 -5.34 16.11 19.32
N SER A 178 -5.45 14.94 18.70
CA SER A 178 -5.03 13.65 19.27
C SER A 178 -3.87 13.06 18.46
N GLY A 179 -3.34 11.91 18.88
CA GLY A 179 -2.26 11.22 18.16
C GLY A 179 -2.64 10.76 16.75
N HIS A 180 -3.93 10.54 16.49
CA HIS A 180 -4.49 10.15 15.19
C HIS A 180 -5.85 10.80 15.00
N PHE A 181 -5.95 11.79 14.11
CA PHE A 181 -7.22 12.45 13.79
C PHE A 181 -7.26 12.91 12.33
N PHE A 182 -8.48 13.04 11.81
CA PHE A 182 -8.72 13.67 10.52
C PHE A 182 -8.97 15.16 10.72
N TYR A 183 -8.22 15.99 9.99
CA TYR A 183 -8.42 17.42 9.97
C TYR A 183 -8.82 17.88 8.58
N THR A 184 -10.02 18.45 8.48
CA THR A 184 -10.59 18.94 7.22
C THR A 184 -11.24 20.30 7.48
N PRO A 185 -10.47 21.40 7.42
CA PRO A 185 -10.98 22.73 7.75
C PRO A 185 -11.90 23.30 6.67
N ASP A 186 -11.76 22.86 5.42
CA ASP A 186 -12.64 23.20 4.31
C ASP A 186 -13.57 22.03 3.98
N LYS A 187 -14.86 22.34 3.85
CA LYS A 187 -15.92 21.41 3.46
C LYS A 187 -15.88 21.06 1.97
N THR A 188 -15.15 21.84 1.18
CA THR A 188 -14.83 21.56 -0.21
C THR A 188 -13.73 20.51 -0.24
N GLY A 189 -14.07 19.26 -0.54
CA GLY A 189 -13.03 18.23 -0.63
C GLY A 189 -12.50 18.02 -2.04
N GLN A 190 -11.74 16.94 -2.21
CA GLN A 190 -10.83 16.77 -3.35
C GLN A 190 -11.50 16.32 -4.66
N SER A 191 -12.83 16.10 -4.68
CA SER A 191 -13.54 15.60 -5.86
C SER A 191 -13.40 16.52 -7.08
N LYS A 192 -13.39 17.84 -6.88
CA LYS A 192 -13.15 18.84 -7.94
C LYS A 192 -11.75 18.69 -8.55
N ILE A 193 -10.75 18.44 -7.72
CA ILE A 193 -9.36 18.22 -8.17
C ILE A 193 -9.29 16.94 -8.98
N PHE A 194 -9.91 15.85 -8.52
CA PHE A 194 -9.92 14.56 -9.23
C PHE A 194 -10.51 14.66 -10.64
N LYS A 195 -11.56 15.46 -10.83
CA LYS A 195 -12.11 15.74 -12.17
C LYS A 195 -11.10 16.45 -13.07
N LYS A 196 -10.32 17.38 -12.51
CA LYS A 196 -9.27 18.13 -13.23
C LYS A 196 -7.99 17.28 -13.46
N LEU A 197 -7.72 16.26 -12.64
CA LEU A 197 -6.46 15.48 -12.69
C LEU A 197 -6.15 14.85 -14.04
N LYS A 198 -7.15 14.40 -14.82
CA LYS A 198 -6.90 13.86 -16.17
C LYS A 198 -6.21 14.90 -17.05
N THR A 199 -6.70 16.13 -17.02
CA THR A 199 -6.14 17.27 -17.74
C THR A 199 -4.77 17.66 -17.18
N VAL A 200 -4.62 17.73 -15.85
CA VAL A 200 -3.35 18.07 -15.19
C VAL A 200 -2.25 17.06 -15.48
N SER A 201 -2.58 15.76 -15.48
CA SER A 201 -1.61 14.68 -15.72
C SER A 201 -1.01 14.69 -17.13
N GLN A 202 -1.71 15.33 -18.08
CA GLN A 202 -1.30 15.46 -19.48
C GLN A 202 -0.69 16.84 -19.78
N ALA A 203 -0.75 17.78 -18.83
CA ALA A 203 -0.26 19.13 -19.02
C ALA A 203 1.28 19.18 -18.98
N THR A 204 1.89 19.69 -20.05
CA THR A 204 3.35 19.92 -20.16
C THR A 204 3.84 21.11 -19.34
N LYS A 205 2.94 22.04 -18.95
CA LYS A 205 3.21 23.14 -18.03
C LYS A 205 2.36 23.00 -16.77
N LYS A 206 2.96 22.54 -15.66
CA LYS A 206 2.29 22.35 -14.37
C LYS A 206 1.88 23.64 -13.65
N LYS A 207 2.24 24.81 -14.21
CA LYS A 207 2.05 26.13 -13.59
C LYS A 207 0.59 26.60 -13.55
N PHE A 208 -0.32 25.95 -14.28
CA PHE A 208 -1.71 26.41 -14.48
C PHE A 208 -2.78 25.62 -13.70
N CYS A 209 -2.39 24.69 -12.82
CA CYS A 209 -3.33 23.71 -12.27
C CYS A 209 -3.89 24.06 -10.88
N LEU A 210 -3.49 25.21 -10.31
CA LEU A 210 -3.83 25.60 -8.93
C LEU A 210 -4.38 27.03 -8.80
N ASP A 211 -4.57 27.75 -9.90
CA ASP A 211 -5.20 29.09 -9.85
C ASP A 211 -6.73 28.94 -9.90
N GLU A 212 -7.34 28.96 -8.72
CA GLU A 212 -8.66 29.57 -8.42
C GLU A 212 -8.58 30.24 -7.05
#